data_AF-A0A093Z8N5-F1
#
_entry.id   AF-A0A093Z8N5-F1
#
_cell.length_a   1.000
_cell.length_b   1.000
_cell.length_c   1.000
_cell.angle_alpha   90.00
_cell.angle_beta   90.00
_cell.angle_gamma   90.00
#
_symmetry.space_group_name_H-M   'P 1'
#
loop_
_entity.id
_entity.type
_entity.pdbx_description
1 polymer ?
#
loop_
_entity_poly.entity_id
_entity_poly.type
_entity_poly.pdbx_seq_one_letter_code
_entity_poly.pdbx_strand_id
1 'polypeptide(L)' 'MIYTTTDWWKTCTGNSAAFGSTCPLVLARYSTSPGTMPAGWAFQTIWQNSDAYKYGGDSDVFNGSLDQLKKIALG' A
#
# COMPACT_ATOMS: atom_id res chain seq x y z
N MET A 1 5.42 2.95 7.77
CA MET A 1 4.59 2.63 6.58
C MET A 1 4.39 3.89 5.77
N ILE A 2 4.22 3.80 4.44
CA ILE A 2 3.95 4.96 3.57
C ILE A 2 2.64 4.70 2.83
N TYR A 3 1.68 5.63 2.93
CA TYR A 3 0.43 5.63 2.18
C TYR A 3 0.53 6.58 0.98
N THR A 4 0.23 6.10 -0.23
CA THR A 4 0.29 6.92 -1.44
C THR A 4 -0.46 6.27 -2.62
N THR A 5 -0.55 6.99 -3.73
CA THR A 5 -0.89 6.42 -5.05
C THR A 5 0.39 6.31 -5.90
N THR A 6 0.42 5.38 -6.85
CA THR A 6 1.55 5.27 -7.79
C THR A 6 1.74 6.54 -8.61
N ASP A 7 0.66 7.24 -8.95
CA ASP A 7 0.70 8.50 -9.68
C ASP A 7 1.35 9.61 -8.86
N TRP A 8 0.87 9.85 -7.64
CA TRP A 8 1.43 10.86 -6.75
C TRP A 8 2.91 10.59 -6.48
N TRP A 9 3.27 9.32 -6.22
CA TRP A 9 4.66 8.97 -5.96
C TRP A 9 5.57 9.29 -7.14
N LYS A 10 5.16 8.96 -8.37
CA LYS A 10 5.91 9.29 -9.58
C LYS A 10 6.03 10.80 -9.78
N THR A 11 4.91 11.51 -9.68
CA THR A 11 4.82 12.94 -9.97
C THR A 11 5.58 13.77 -8.94
N CYS A 12 5.44 13.47 -7.65
CA CYS A 12 5.92 14.35 -6.58
C CYS A 12 7.28 13.95 -6.00
N THR A 13 7.73 12.72 -6.22
CA THR A 13 9.01 12.23 -5.66
C THR A 13 10.06 11.89 -6.74
N GLY A 14 9.72 12.04 -8.02
CA GLY A 14 10.53 11.52 -9.12
C GLY A 14 10.60 9.99 -9.13
N ASN A 15 9.56 9.32 -8.61
CA ASN A 15 9.50 7.87 -8.44
C ASN A 15 10.68 7.32 -7.62
N SER A 16 10.96 7.90 -6.45
CA SER A 16 12.08 7.52 -5.58
C SER A 16 11.98 6.06 -5.14
N ALA A 17 13.11 5.33 -5.18
CA ALA A 17 13.21 3.94 -4.71
C ALA A 17 13.74 3.81 -3.27
N ALA A 18 14.03 4.93 -2.59
CA ALA A 18 14.81 4.95 -1.35
C ALA A 18 14.14 4.27 -0.15
N PHE A 19 12.81 4.11 -0.16
CA PHE A 19 12.04 3.68 1.01
C PHE A 19 11.55 2.23 0.93
N GLY A 20 11.72 1.58 -0.22
CA GLY A 20 11.17 0.26 -0.52
C GLY A 20 11.59 -0.86 0.43
N SER A 21 12.80 -0.77 1.00
CA SER A 21 13.38 -1.78 1.88
C SER A 21 13.05 -1.59 3.36
N THR A 22 12.59 -0.41 3.78
CA THR A 22 12.41 -0.07 5.21
C THR A 22 10.99 0.35 5.55
N CYS A 23 10.21 0.82 4.58
CA CYS A 23 8.86 1.28 4.78
C CYS A 23 7.87 0.36 4.07
N PRO A 24 6.99 -0.36 4.77
CA PRO A 24 5.90 -1.09 4.12
C PRO A 24 4.98 -0.11 3.38
N LEU A 25 4.52 -0.49 2.18
CA LEU A 25 3.67 0.32 1.31
C LEU A 25 2.18 0.09 1.62
N VAL A 26 1.44 1.17 1.82
CA VAL A 26 -0.02 1.20 1.69
C VAL A 26 -0.35 1.86 0.35
N LEU A 27 -0.87 1.09 -0.60
CA LEU A 27 -1.17 1.60 -1.92
C LEU A 27 -2.66 1.92 -2.05
N ALA A 28 -3.00 3.17 -2.38
CA ALA A 28 -4.35 3.55 -2.75
C ALA A 28 -4.59 3.35 -4.24
N ARG A 29 -5.56 2.48 -4.55
CA ARG A 29 -6.05 2.25 -5.92
C ARG A 29 -7.44 1.61 -5.88
N TYR A 30 -8.47 2.37 -6.21
CA TYR A 30 -9.84 1.87 -6.16
C TYR A 30 -10.18 1.05 -7.42
N SER A 31 -9.91 -0.26 -7.37
CA SER A 31 -10.02 -1.16 -8.52
C SER A 31 -10.15 -2.61 -8.07
N THR A 32 -10.14 -3.56 -9.01
CA THR A 32 -10.15 -5.00 -8.72
C THR A 32 -8.74 -5.59 -8.54
N SER A 33 -7.67 -4.80 -8.76
CA SER A 33 -6.29 -5.18 -8.45
C SER A 33 -5.42 -3.98 -8.02
N PRO A 34 -4.31 -4.20 -7.30
CA PRO A 34 -3.41 -3.13 -6.84
C PRO A 34 -2.65 -2.41 -7.96
N GLY A 35 -2.51 -3.02 -9.14
CA GLY A 35 -1.77 -2.42 -10.26
C GLY A 35 -0.26 -2.33 -10.06
N THR A 36 0.37 -1.38 -10.75
CA THR A 36 1.84 -1.19 -10.74
C THR A 36 2.32 -0.55 -9.45
N MET A 37 3.38 -1.11 -8.85
CA MET A 37 4.01 -0.54 -7.66
C MET A 37 4.87 0.70 -8.00
N PRO A 38 4.96 1.69 -7.10
CA PRO A 38 6.01 2.71 -7.18
C PRO A 38 7.40 2.09 -7.02
N ALA A 39 8.45 2.78 -7.49
CA ALA A 39 9.80 2.25 -7.41
C ALA A 39 10.22 1.95 -5.96
N GLY A 40 11.06 0.92 -5.78
CA GLY A 40 11.52 0.46 -4.48
C GLY A 40 10.66 -0.65 -3.89
N TRP A 41 9.36 -0.71 -4.20
CA TRP A 41 8.48 -1.76 -3.70
C TRP A 41 8.23 -2.85 -4.73
N ALA A 42 8.41 -4.11 -4.32
CA ALA A 42 8.00 -5.27 -5.11
C ALA A 42 6.49 -5.58 -4.96
N PHE A 43 5.89 -5.18 -3.83
CA PHE A 43 4.50 -5.42 -3.49
C PHE A 43 4.00 -4.35 -2.51
N GLN A 44 2.69 -4.15 -2.48
CA GLN A 44 2.03 -3.44 -1.38
C GLN A 44 1.92 -4.36 -0.15
N THR A 45 1.97 -3.77 1.03
CA THR A 45 1.66 -4.43 2.31
C THR A 45 0.19 -4.31 2.68
N ILE A 46 -0.40 -3.13 2.46
CA ILE A 46 -1.85 -2.93 2.50
C ILE A 46 -2.29 -2.28 1.19
N TRP A 47 -3.44 -2.69 0.67
CA TRP A 47 -4.08 -2.08 -0.48
C TRP A 47 -5.40 -1.45 -0.07
N GLN A 48 -5.48 -0.12 -0.18
CA GLN A 48 -6.75 0.60 -0.05
C GLN A 48 -7.50 0.46 -1.38
N ASN A 49 -8.48 -0.45 -1.39
CA ASN A 49 -9.15 -0.94 -2.59
C ASN A 49 -10.46 -0.20 -2.92
N SER A 50 -10.98 0.60 -2.00
CA SER A 50 -12.19 1.42 -2.18
C SER A 50 -12.22 2.53 -1.14
N ASP A 51 -12.84 3.65 -1.46
CA ASP A 51 -13.17 4.77 -0.58
C ASP A 51 -14.56 4.66 0.09
N ALA A 52 -15.22 3.51 -0.06
CA ALA A 52 -16.58 3.30 0.39
C ALA A 52 -16.73 1.94 1.07
N TYR A 53 -16.13 1.79 2.25
CA TYR A 53 -16.29 0.58 3.04
C TYR A 53 -17.69 0.51 3.68
N LYS A 54 -18.27 -0.69 3.70
CA LYS A 54 -19.64 -0.94 4.20
C LYS A 54 -19.89 -0.50 5.64
N TYR A 55 -18.83 -0.37 6.46
CA TYR A 55 -18.92 0.07 7.85
C TYR A 55 -18.37 1.50 8.06
N GLY A 56 -18.19 2.26 6.98
CA GLY A 56 -17.66 3.62 6.99
C GLY A 56 -16.16 3.71 6.71
N GLY A 57 -15.75 4.83 6.12
CA GLY A 57 -14.36 5.09 5.72
C GLY A 57 -13.94 4.30 4.47
N ASP A 58 -12.64 4.08 4.35
CA ASP A 58 -12.02 3.38 3.22
C ASP A 58 -11.88 1.87 3.51
N SER A 59 -11.83 1.07 2.44
CA SER A 59 -11.62 -0.38 2.50
C SER A 59 -10.16 -0.71 2.26
N ASP A 60 -9.58 -1.50 3.16
CA ASP A 60 -8.18 -1.91 3.12
C ASP A 60 -8.04 -3.44 3.14
N VAL A 61 -7.13 -3.96 2.32
CA VAL A 61 -6.80 -5.39 2.23
C VAL A 61 -5.32 -5.59 2.52
N PHE A 62 -5.02 -6.35 3.58
CA PHE A 62 -3.65 -6.76 3.90
C PHE A 62 -3.15 -7.84 2.92
N ASN A 63 -1.93 -7.70 2.43
CA ASN A 63 -1.29 -8.66 1.54
C ASN A 63 -0.64 -9.81 2.33
N GLY A 64 -1.45 -10.73 2.85
CA GLY A 64 -0.96 -11.92 3.54
C GLY A 64 -1.95 -12.51 4.54
N SER A 65 -1.44 -13.41 5.38
CA SER A 65 -2.20 -14.06 6.45
C SER A 65 -2.28 -13.18 7.72
N LEU A 66 -3.20 -13.53 8.63
CA LEU A 66 -3.30 -12.89 9.94
C LEU A 66 -1.99 -13.01 10.74
N ASP A 67 -1.25 -14.11 10.61
CA ASP A 67 0.03 -14.27 11.30
C ASP A 67 1.10 -13.32 10.76
N GLN A 68 1.10 -13.06 9.45
CA GLN A 68 1.97 -12.03 8.86
C GLN A 68 1.56 -10.63 9.30
N LEU A 69 0.26 -10.35 9.41
CA LEU A 69 -0.23 -9.07 9.93
C LEU A 69 0.23 -8.85 11.39
N LYS A 70 0.16 -9.88 12.23
CA LYS A 70 0.68 -9.81 13.61
C LYS A 70 2.18 -9.51 13.65
N LYS A 71 2.97 -10.08 12.73
CA LYS A 71 4.41 -9.77 12.63
C LYS A 71 4.64 -8.30 12.31
N ILE A 72 3.88 -7.72 11.38
CA ILE A 72 3.94 -6.28 11.08
C ILE A 72 3.60 -5.44 12.32
N ALA A 73 2.60 -5.86 13.11
CA ALA A 73 2.19 -5.14 14.31
C ALA A 73 3.21 -5.22 15.46
N LEU A 74 3.98 -6.32 15.54
CA LEU A 74 4.94 -6.57 16.61
C LEU A 74 6.34 -6.01 16.33
N GLY A 75 6.67 -5.76 15.06
CA GLY A 75 8.01 -5.35 14.64
C GLY A 75 8.93 -6.53 14.37
#